data_AF-A0A7J0H1P3-F1
#
_entry.id   AF-A0A7J0H1P3-F1
#
_cell.length_a   1.000
_cell.length_b   1.000
_cell.length_c   1.000
_cell.angle_alpha   90.00
_cell.angle_beta   90.00
_cell.angle_gamma   90.00
#
_symmetry.space_group_name_H-M   'P 1'
#
loop_
_entity.id
_entity.type
_entity.pdbx_description
1 polymer ?
#
loop_
_entity_poly.entity_id
_entity_poly.type
_entity_poly.pdbx_seq_one_letter_code
_entity_poly.pdbx_strand_id
1 'polypeptide(L)' 'MGWAIALHGGAGDIPLDLPPERREPREAALRHCLDIGVAALSNPINPLWTSSNLWYNSISLSLPLSLLPSI' A
#
# COMPACT_ATOMS: atom_id res chain seq x y z
N MET A 1 8.38 -13.00 19.51
CA MET A 1 7.48 -13.07 18.34
C MET A 1 7.72 -11.83 17.51
N GLY A 2 8.13 -11.97 16.25
CA GLY A 2 8.40 -10.84 15.34
C GLY A 2 7.21 -10.55 14.42
N TRP A 3 7.16 -9.36 13.84
CA TRP A 3 6.19 -9.00 12.80
C TRP A 3 6.84 -9.07 11.42
N ALA A 4 6.01 -9.20 10.39
CA ALA A 4 6.43 -9.13 8.99
C ALA A 4 5.39 -8.29 8.21
N ILE A 5 5.85 -7.55 7.20
CA ILE A 5 5.01 -6.73 6.34
C ILE A 5 5.46 -6.88 4.89
N ALA A 6 4.50 -6.90 3.97
CA ALA A 6 4.72 -6.86 2.53
C ALA A 6 3.70 -5.92 1.89
N LEU A 7 4.10 -5.23 0.83
CA LEU A 7 3.22 -4.37 0.04
C LEU A 7 3.63 -4.40 -1.44
N HIS A 8 2.70 -4.08 -2.34
CA HIS A 8 2.96 -3.98 -3.78
C HIS A 8 2.19 -2.80 -4.39
N GLY A 9 2.71 -2.23 -5.47
CA GLY A 9 2.14 -1.06 -6.16
C GLY A 9 1.29 -1.42 -7.40
N GLY A 10 0.73 -2.63 -7.44
CA GLY A 10 0.12 -3.22 -8.64
C GLY A 10 1.08 -4.06 -9.48
N ALA A 11 0.55 -5.03 -10.23
CA ALA A 11 1.30 -5.92 -11.12
C ALA A 11 0.91 -5.67 -12.58
N GLY A 12 1.80 -5.95 -13.52
CA GLY A 12 1.54 -5.80 -14.95
C GLY A 12 2.81 -6.00 -15.78
N ASP A 13 2.69 -5.75 -17.09
CA ASP A 13 3.82 -5.71 -18.01
C ASP A 13 4.62 -4.41 -17.79
N ILE A 14 5.50 -4.42 -16.79
CA ILE A 14 6.35 -3.29 -16.43
C ILE A 14 7.64 -3.41 -17.25
N PRO A 15 7.91 -2.47 -18.17
CA PRO A 15 9.10 -2.54 -19.00
C PRO A 15 10.38 -2.43 -18.15
N LEU A 16 11.42 -3.20 -18.51
CA LEU A 16 12.70 -3.20 -17.81
C LEU A 16 13.47 -1.88 -17.99
N ASP A 17 13.24 -1.18 -19.09
CA ASP A 17 13.83 0.12 -19.45
C ASP A 17 12.93 1.30 -19.05
N LEU A 18 12.07 1.11 -18.05
CA LEU A 18 11.21 2.16 -17.53
C LEU A 18 12.05 3.41 -17.15
N PRO A 19 11.75 4.59 -17.72
CA PRO A 19 12.62 5.75 -17.56
C PRO A 19 12.64 6.23 -16.10
N PRO A 20 13.77 6.82 -15.63
CA PRO A 20 13.95 7.22 -14.23
C PRO A 20 12.84 8.11 -13.70
N GLU A 21 12.37 9.08 -14.49
CA GLU A 21 11.30 10.02 -14.11
C GLU A 21 9.97 9.31 -13.80
N ARG A 22 9.79 8.08 -14.28
CA ARG A 22 8.63 7.23 -13.99
C ARG A 22 8.94 6.17 -12.93
N ARG A 23 10.17 5.66 -12.86
CA ARG A 23 10.58 4.61 -11.92
C ARG A 23 10.76 5.17 -10.50
N GLU A 24 11.51 6.25 -10.37
CA GLU A 24 11.92 6.81 -9.07
C GLU A 24 10.74 7.27 -8.21
N PRO A 25 9.69 7.94 -8.74
CA PRO A 25 8.54 8.30 -7.92
C PRO A 25 7.79 7.09 -7.37
N ARG A 26 7.74 5.98 -8.11
CA ARG A 26 7.08 4.74 -7.65
C ARG A 26 7.87 4.07 -6.55
N GLU A 27 9.19 3.98 -6.69
CA GLU A 27 10.08 3.45 -5.65
C GLU A 27 10.05 4.30 -4.38
N ALA A 28 10.07 5.63 -4.52
CA ALA A 28 9.97 6.57 -3.40
C ALA A 28 8.64 6.41 -2.65
N ALA A 29 7.52 6.28 -3.37
CA ALA A 29 6.21 6.05 -2.77
C ALA A 29 6.14 4.69 -2.04
N LEU A 30 6.63 3.61 -2.64
CA LEU A 30 6.66 2.29 -1.99
C LEU A 30 7.51 2.31 -0.71
N ARG A 31 8.66 3.01 -0.74
CA ARG A 31 9.51 3.16 0.45
C ARG A 31 8.82 3.96 1.54
N HIS A 32 8.18 5.08 1.20
CA HIS A 32 7.41 5.87 2.16
C HIS A 32 6.28 5.07 2.82
N CYS A 33 5.52 4.30 2.04
CA CYS A 33 4.47 3.43 2.58
C CYS A 33 5.03 2.32 3.48
N LEU A 34 6.17 1.73 3.11
CA LEU A 34 6.84 0.74 3.94
C LEU A 34 7.27 1.34 5.29
N ASP A 35 7.87 2.52 5.28
CA ASP A 35 8.32 3.20 6.50
C ASP A 35 7.15 3.48 7.46
N ILE A 36 6.00 3.91 6.93
CA ILE A 36 4.77 4.09 7.72
C ILE A 36 4.31 2.76 8.33
N GLY A 37 4.28 1.68 7.54
CA GLY A 37 3.85 0.37 8.00
C GLY A 37 4.77 -0.22 9.07
N VAL A 38 6.09 -0.08 8.90
CA VAL A 38 7.09 -0.49 9.88
C VAL A 38 6.94 0.30 11.18
N ALA A 39 6.80 1.63 11.09
CA ALA A 39 6.62 2.49 12.25
C ALA A 39 5.37 2.12 13.04
N ALA A 40 4.28 1.77 12.34
CA ALA A 40 3.06 1.36 12.98
C ALA A 40 3.15 -0.02 13.65
N LEU A 41 3.76 -1.01 12.99
CA LEU A 41 3.97 -2.34 13.59
C LEU A 41 4.94 -2.31 14.78
N SER A 42 5.85 -1.33 14.80
CA SER A 42 6.78 -1.10 15.90
C SER A 42 6.14 -0.39 17.10
N ASN A 43 4.91 0.15 16.97
CA ASN A 43 4.22 0.86 18.04
C ASN A 43 2.81 0.27 18.31
N PRO A 44 2.65 -0.64 19.28
CA PRO A 44 1.43 -1.42 19.49
C PRO A 44 0.21 -0.62 20.01
N ILE A 45 0.31 0.70 20.20
CA ILE A 45 -0.73 1.54 20.84
C ILE A 45 -1.57 2.31 19.81
N ASN A 46 -1.71 1.84 18.56
CA ASN A 46 -2.58 2.49 17.58
C ASN A 46 -3.90 1.71 17.37
N PRO A 47 -5.03 2.14 17.96
CA PRO A 47 -6.32 1.43 17.90
C PRO A 47 -6.92 1.32 16.48
N LEU A 48 -6.39 2.04 15.49
CA LEU A 48 -6.74 1.88 14.07
C LEU A 48 -6.14 0.61 13.43
N TRP A 49 -5.13 -0.02 14.04
CA TRP A 49 -4.46 -1.21 13.51
C TRP A 49 -5.07 -2.54 13.99
N THR A 50 -5.70 -2.56 15.17
CA THR A 50 -6.39 -3.74 15.71
C THR A 50 -7.69 -4.09 14.97
N SER A 51 -8.19 -3.19 14.12
CA SER A 51 -9.35 -3.38 13.26
C SER A 51 -8.90 -3.60 11.81
N SER A 52 -8.38 -4.81 11.58
CA SER A 52 -7.90 -5.38 10.31
C SER A 52 -8.85 -5.30 9.09
N ASN A 53 -10.04 -4.71 9.23
CA ASN A 53 -11.02 -4.50 8.16
C ASN A 53 -10.94 -3.13 7.45
N LEU A 54 -10.19 -2.16 7.99
CA LEU A 54 -10.11 -0.82 7.38
C LEU A 54 -8.93 -0.65 6.41
N TRP A 55 -7.80 -1.34 6.64
CA TRP A 55 -6.64 -1.25 5.73
C TRP A 55 -6.80 -2.03 4.43
N TYR A 56 -7.53 -3.16 4.46
CA TYR A 56 -7.84 -3.91 3.23
C TYR A 56 -8.67 -3.08 2.23
N ASN A 57 -9.45 -2.12 2.73
CA ASN A 57 -10.26 -1.22 1.91
C ASN A 57 -9.51 0.04 1.45
N SER A 58 -8.49 0.53 2.18
CA SER A 58 -7.88 1.83 1.86
C SER A 58 -6.93 1.81 0.65
N ILE A 59 -6.38 0.64 0.27
CA ILE A 59 -5.54 0.51 -0.93
C ILE A 59 -6.40 0.25 -2.20
N SER A 60 -7.63 -0.28 -2.06
CA SER A 60 -8.54 -0.51 -3.19
C SER A 60 -9.45 0.67 -3.56
N LEU A 61 -9.62 1.67 -2.70
CA LEU A 61 -10.60 2.77 -2.88
C LEU A 61 -10.04 4.05 -3.54
N SER A 62 -9.08 3.92 -4.45
CA SER A 62 -8.73 5.03 -5.37
C SER A 62 -9.50 4.99 -6.70
N LEU A 63 -10.51 4.13 -6.83
CA LEU A 63 -11.44 4.15 -7.96
C LEU A 63 -12.76 4.84 -7.56
N PRO A 64 -13.33 5.71 -8.40
CA PRO A 64 -14.58 6.39 -8.11
C PRO A 64 -15.71 5.37 -7.89
N LEU A 65 -16.53 5.62 -6.87
CA LEU A 65 -17.66 4.79 -6.42
C LEU A 65 -18.73 4.53 -7.51
N SER A 66 -18.63 5.18 -8.67
CA SER A 66 -19.54 5.05 -9.81
C SER A 66 -19.35 3.79 -10.66
N LEU A 67 -18.38 2.91 -10.34
CA LEU A 67 -18.04 1.74 -11.16
C LEU A 67 -18.15 0.39 -10.44
N LEU A 68 -18.68 0.35 -9.21
CA LEU A 68 -18.95 -0.93 -8.54
C LEU A 68 -20.32 -1.48 -9.00
N PRO A 69 -20.40 -2.71 -9.52
CA PRO A 69 -21.69 -3.35 -9.76
C PRO A 69 -22.35 -3.64 -8.40
N SER A 70 -23.62 -3.28 -8.30
CA SER A 70 -24.46 -3.56 -7.13
C SER A 70 -24.42 -5.06 -6.81
N ILE A 71 -23.99 -5.39 -5.60
CA ILE A 71 -24.36 -6.63 -4.91
C ILE A 71 -25.20 -6.22 -3.70
#